data_AF-A0A2M8QPF8-F1
#
_entry.id   AF-A0A2M8QPF8-F1
#
_cell.length_a   1.000
_cell.length_b   1.000
_cell.length_c   1.000
_cell.angle_alpha   90.00
_cell.angle_beta   90.00
_cell.angle_gamma   90.00
#
_symmetry.space_group_name_H-M   'P 1'
#
loop_
_entity.id
_entity.type
_entity.pdbx_description
1 polymer ?
#
loop_
_entity_poly.entity_id
_entity_poly.type
_entity_poly.pdbx_seq_one_letter_code
_entity_poly.pdbx_strand_id
1 'polypeptide(L)'
;MFGQRAALLRTADLEAIENDLLRLSEAVRTLTIASQISLVPTEAGLSSPAGTAEEKMLGMLARRLLRESEARQAVLPFDVTVDPAWLMLLDLYAAEAEDKQISVSSACIASGAPHTTALRYLNLLCDKGALVRLQDAADGRRIHVRLTAEYRTRMTQYLMLVAASRE
;
A
#
# COMPACT_ATOMS: atom_id res chain seq x y z
N MET A 1 -15.68 48.11 34.61
CA MET A 1 -16.03 47.15 35.67
C MET A 1 -16.39 45.83 34.99
N PHE A 2 -16.03 44.70 35.60
CA PHE A 2 -16.05 43.30 35.10
C PHE A 2 -14.73 42.79 34.52
N GLY A 3 -13.87 42.31 35.43
CA GLY A 3 -12.85 41.32 35.13
C GLY A 3 -13.42 39.91 35.21
N GLN A 4 -12.88 39.00 34.41
CA GLN A 4 -13.02 37.56 34.60
C GLN A 4 -11.64 36.93 34.79
N ARG A 5 -11.64 35.97 35.72
CA ARG A 5 -10.51 35.40 36.44
C ARG A 5 -9.74 34.43 35.55
N ALA A 6 -8.43 34.62 35.41
CA ALA A 6 -7.55 33.55 34.99
C ALA A 6 -7.50 32.50 36.12
N ALA A 7 -8.03 31.31 35.87
CA ALA A 7 -7.91 30.19 36.79
C ALA A 7 -6.44 29.75 36.80
N LEU A 8 -5.72 30.07 37.88
CA LEU A 8 -4.39 29.52 38.14
C LEU A 8 -4.57 28.03 38.47
N LEU A 9 -4.09 27.16 37.58
CA LEU A 9 -4.03 25.72 37.81
C LEU A 9 -3.27 25.46 39.11
N ARG A 10 -3.85 24.64 40.00
CA ARG A 10 -3.18 24.29 41.26
C ARG A 10 -2.01 23.36 40.94
N THR A 11 -0.99 23.33 41.79
CA THR A 11 0.21 22.49 41.57
C THR A 11 -0.15 21.00 41.37
N ALA A 12 -1.19 20.51 42.04
CA ALA A 12 -1.72 19.16 41.83
C ALA A 12 -2.34 18.93 40.44
N ASP A 13 -2.92 19.96 39.82
CA ASP A 13 -3.44 19.89 38.45
C ASP A 13 -2.29 19.82 37.45
N LEU A 14 -1.17 20.50 37.73
CA LEU A 14 0.06 20.39 36.91
C LEU A 14 0.68 19.00 37.00
N GLU A 15 0.78 18.42 38.20
CA GLU A 15 1.33 17.07 38.37
C GLU A 15 0.46 16.01 37.68
N ALA A 16 -0.87 16.15 37.73
CA ALA A 16 -1.79 15.26 37.02
C ALA A 16 -1.59 15.35 35.49
N ILE A 17 -1.46 16.56 34.95
CA ILE A 17 -1.19 16.78 33.52
C ILE A 17 0.18 16.21 33.13
N GLU A 18 1.21 16.39 33.94
CA GLU A 18 2.55 15.86 33.67
C GLU A 18 2.55 14.33 33.63
N ASN A 19 1.83 13.69 34.55
CA ASN A 19 1.71 12.23 34.61
C ASN A 19 0.91 11.68 33.42
N ASP A 20 -0.15 12.38 33.01
CA ASP A 20 -0.91 12.03 31.80
C ASP A 20 -0.08 12.21 30.53
N LEU A 21 0.74 13.26 30.44
CA LEU A 21 1.68 13.46 29.34
C LEU A 21 2.74 12.36 29.29
N LEU A 22 3.26 11.92 30.44
CA LEU A 22 4.19 10.80 30.51
C LEU A 22 3.54 9.51 30.01
N ARG A 23 2.32 9.20 30.45
CA ARG A 23 1.56 8.02 30.02
C ARG A 23 1.23 8.04 28.53
N LEU A 24 0.84 9.20 28.00
CA LEU A 24 0.60 9.38 26.56
C LEU A 24 1.89 9.21 25.75
N SER A 25 3.02 9.73 26.23
CA SER A 25 4.32 9.57 25.56
C SER A 25 4.75 8.10 25.49
N GLU A 26 4.48 7.34 26.54
CA GLU A 26 4.78 5.91 26.61
C GLU A 26 3.84 5.09 25.72
N ALA A 27 2.55 5.40 25.70
CA ALA A 27 1.58 4.79 24.79
C ALA A 27 1.97 5.05 23.32
N VAL A 28 2.35 6.28 22.96
CA VAL A 28 2.82 6.62 21.61
C VAL A 28 4.11 5.88 21.28
N ARG A 29 5.08 5.76 22.20
CA ARG A 29 6.31 4.97 21.97
C ARG A 29 6.01 3.50 21.73
N THR A 30 5.12 2.91 22.51
CA THR A 30 4.73 1.49 22.37
C THR A 30 4.03 1.25 21.03
N LEU A 31 3.15 2.17 20.62
CA LEU A 31 2.51 2.14 19.29
C LEU A 31 3.50 2.41 18.15
N THR A 32 4.54 3.21 18.38
CA THR A 32 5.58 3.52 17.39
C THR A 32 6.60 2.38 17.25
N ILE A 33 6.92 1.65 18.33
CA ILE A 33 7.78 0.44 18.28
C ILE A 33 7.09 -0.68 17.49
N ALA A 34 5.76 -0.78 17.55
CA ALA A 34 4.98 -1.64 16.67
C ALA A 34 5.03 -1.22 15.19
N SER A 35 5.54 -0.03 14.86
CA SER A 35 5.64 0.49 13.49
C SER A 35 7.06 0.87 13.03
N GLN A 36 8.11 0.63 13.83
CA GLN A 36 9.49 0.84 13.39
C GLN A 36 10.02 -0.41 12.68
N ILE A 37 9.55 -0.59 11.45
CA ILE A 37 10.30 -1.35 10.45
C ILE A 37 11.55 -0.53 10.15
N SER A 38 12.69 -1.04 10.61
CA SER A 38 14.01 -0.50 10.32
C SER A 38 14.18 -0.38 8.80
N LEU A 39 14.20 0.85 8.30
CA LEU A 39 14.61 1.18 6.94
C LEU A 39 16.11 1.00 6.84
N VAL A 40 16.55 -0.21 6.50
CA VAL A 40 17.90 -0.43 5.98
C VAL A 40 17.85 -0.14 4.47
N PRO A 41 18.57 0.86 3.96
CA PRO A 41 18.75 1.01 2.52
C PRO A 41 19.76 -0.03 2.06
N THR A 42 19.30 -1.20 1.63
CA THR A 42 20.15 -2.15 0.89
C THR A 42 20.09 -1.79 -0.59
N GLU A 43 20.93 -0.83 -0.96
CA GLU A 43 21.46 -0.72 -2.32
C GLU A 43 22.38 -1.91 -2.57
N ALA A 44 21.90 -2.95 -3.26
CA ALA A 44 22.70 -3.84 -4.11
C ALA A 44 21.84 -4.97 -4.69
N GLY A 45 21.90 -5.15 -6.01
CA GLY A 45 21.80 -6.50 -6.59
C GLY A 45 20.75 -6.65 -7.68
N LEU A 46 21.22 -6.48 -8.91
CA LEU A 46 20.63 -6.97 -10.15
C LEU A 46 19.94 -8.35 -10.01
N SER A 47 18.68 -8.39 -10.48
CA SER A 47 18.03 -9.53 -11.15
C SER A 47 18.38 -10.94 -10.66
N SER A 48 17.54 -11.50 -9.78
CA SER A 48 17.40 -12.96 -9.67
C SER A 48 16.28 -13.42 -10.59
N PRO A 49 16.54 -14.30 -11.58
CA PRO A 49 15.49 -14.90 -12.40
C PRO A 49 14.82 -16.01 -11.57
N ALA A 50 13.49 -16.00 -11.52
CA ALA A 50 12.65 -16.73 -10.58
C ALA A 50 12.66 -16.14 -9.16
N GLY A 51 11.59 -15.40 -8.87
CA GLY A 51 11.28 -15.00 -7.50
C GLY A 51 11.29 -16.19 -6.54
N THR A 52 11.63 -15.91 -5.29
CA THR A 52 11.73 -16.95 -4.25
C THR A 52 10.42 -17.74 -4.14
N ALA A 53 10.46 -18.96 -3.57
CA ALA A 53 9.23 -19.74 -3.36
C ALA A 53 8.16 -18.93 -2.58
N GLU A 54 8.62 -18.07 -1.68
CA GLU A 54 7.81 -17.09 -0.97
C GLU A 54 7.20 -16.04 -1.90
N GLU A 55 7.98 -15.37 -2.75
CA GLU A 55 7.46 -14.39 -3.71
C GLU A 55 6.40 -15.00 -4.65
N LYS A 56 6.62 -16.23 -5.11
CA LYS A 56 5.62 -16.96 -5.91
C LYS A 56 4.34 -17.22 -5.12
N MET A 57 4.45 -17.63 -3.86
CA MET A 57 3.30 -17.81 -2.97
C MET A 57 2.52 -16.51 -2.78
N LEU A 58 3.21 -15.41 -2.51
CA LEU A 58 2.59 -14.08 -2.33
C LEU A 58 1.95 -13.58 -3.63
N GLY A 59 2.58 -13.82 -4.79
CA GLY A 59 1.99 -13.55 -6.11
C GLY A 59 0.69 -14.33 -6.34
N MET A 60 0.67 -15.63 -6.00
CA MET A 60 -0.55 -16.45 -6.06
C MET A 60 -1.65 -15.93 -5.12
N LEU A 61 -1.27 -15.46 -3.92
CA LEU A 61 -2.19 -14.83 -2.98
C LEU A 61 -2.77 -13.52 -3.56
N ALA A 62 -1.94 -12.67 -4.17
CA ALA A 62 -2.40 -11.45 -4.82
C ALA A 62 -3.40 -11.75 -5.96
N ARG A 63 -3.11 -12.75 -6.80
CA ARG A 63 -4.06 -13.25 -7.83
C ARG A 63 -5.38 -13.75 -7.22
N ARG A 64 -5.32 -14.42 -6.07
CA ARG A 64 -6.52 -14.88 -5.36
C ARG A 64 -7.38 -13.71 -4.88
N LEU A 65 -6.76 -12.66 -4.34
CA LEU A 65 -7.47 -11.45 -3.90
C LEU A 65 -8.12 -10.71 -5.07
N LEU A 66 -7.47 -10.68 -6.24
CA LEU A 66 -8.08 -10.14 -7.47
C LEU A 66 -9.33 -10.93 -7.87
N ARG A 67 -9.24 -12.26 -7.94
CA ARG A 67 -10.40 -13.13 -8.27
C ARG A 67 -11.53 -13.01 -7.26
N GLU A 68 -11.20 -12.80 -5.98
CA GLU A 68 -12.19 -12.54 -4.93
C GLU A 68 -12.94 -11.23 -5.19
N SER A 69 -12.22 -10.17 -5.58
CA SER A 69 -12.83 -8.90 -6.00
C SER A 69 -13.70 -9.04 -7.25
N GLU A 70 -13.25 -9.77 -8.27
CA GLU A 70 -14.03 -10.07 -9.48
C GLU A 70 -15.32 -10.83 -9.14
N ALA A 71 -15.23 -11.83 -8.26
CA ALA A 71 -16.40 -12.59 -7.80
C ALA A 71 -17.39 -11.70 -7.02
N ARG A 72 -16.90 -10.78 -6.18
CA ARG A 72 -17.75 -9.78 -5.52
C ARG A 72 -18.48 -8.90 -6.53
N GLN A 73 -17.78 -8.40 -7.55
CA GLN A 73 -18.37 -7.57 -8.60
C GLN A 73 -19.43 -8.31 -9.43
N ALA A 74 -19.23 -9.61 -9.67
CA ALA A 74 -20.18 -10.41 -10.44
C ALA A 74 -21.51 -10.67 -9.71
N VAL A 75 -21.50 -10.66 -8.37
CA VAL A 75 -22.66 -11.05 -7.56
C VAL A 75 -23.34 -9.85 -6.89
N LEU A 76 -22.58 -8.82 -6.51
CA LEU A 76 -23.08 -7.68 -5.74
C LEU A 76 -23.55 -6.55 -6.68
N PRO A 77 -24.80 -6.07 -6.56
CA PRO A 77 -25.43 -5.17 -7.54
C PRO A 77 -25.01 -3.69 -7.44
N PHE A 78 -23.88 -3.37 -6.80
CA PHE A 78 -23.47 -1.98 -6.56
C PHE A 78 -21.96 -1.75 -6.76
N ASP A 79 -21.61 -0.60 -7.35
CA ASP A 79 -20.24 -0.05 -7.54
C ASP A 79 -19.47 0.21 -6.23
N VAL A 80 -20.00 -0.19 -5.08
CA VAL A 80 -19.50 0.13 -3.74
C VAL A 80 -18.27 -0.72 -3.37
N THR A 81 -17.87 -1.68 -4.20
CA THR A 81 -17.01 -2.79 -3.76
C THR A 81 -15.58 -2.79 -4.33
N VAL A 82 -15.26 -1.87 -5.25
CA VAL A 82 -13.99 -1.91 -5.98
C VAL A 82 -13.15 -0.68 -5.66
N ASP A 83 -11.94 -0.92 -5.15
CA ASP A 83 -10.89 0.09 -5.09
C ASP A 83 -9.94 -0.12 -6.29
N PRO A 84 -10.02 0.74 -7.32
CA PRO A 84 -9.24 0.55 -8.55
C PRO A 84 -7.74 0.63 -8.32
N ALA A 85 -7.30 1.49 -7.38
CA ALA A 85 -5.89 1.62 -7.06
C ALA A 85 -5.37 0.35 -6.39
N TRP A 86 -6.14 -0.20 -5.47
CA TRP A 86 -5.82 -1.46 -4.81
C TRP A 86 -5.67 -2.62 -5.79
N LEU A 87 -6.62 -2.76 -6.72
CA LEU A 87 -6.55 -3.84 -7.73
C LEU A 87 -5.34 -3.69 -8.65
N MET A 88 -4.97 -2.46 -9.05
CA MET A 88 -3.75 -2.23 -9.84
C MET A 88 -2.49 -2.66 -9.08
N LEU A 89 -2.39 -2.36 -7.78
CA LEU A 89 -1.25 -2.76 -6.97
C LEU A 89 -1.13 -4.28 -6.85
N LEU A 90 -2.25 -4.98 -6.65
CA LEU A 90 -2.29 -6.44 -6.62
C LEU A 90 -1.89 -7.07 -7.96
N ASP A 91 -2.40 -6.53 -9.07
CA ASP A 91 -2.09 -7.04 -10.41
C ASP A 91 -0.62 -6.88 -10.75
N LEU A 92 -0.06 -5.71 -10.46
CA LEU A 92 1.36 -5.43 -10.70
C LEU A 92 2.27 -6.29 -9.83
N TYR A 93 1.95 -6.45 -8.54
CA TYR A 93 2.71 -7.33 -7.67
C TYR A 93 2.71 -8.78 -8.17
N ALA A 94 1.51 -9.29 -8.53
CA ALA A 94 1.38 -10.64 -9.05
C ALA A 94 2.11 -10.83 -10.39
N ALA A 95 2.07 -9.84 -11.28
CA ALA A 95 2.79 -9.88 -12.54
C ALA A 95 4.32 -9.88 -12.34
N GLU A 96 4.84 -9.06 -11.43
CA GLU A 96 6.26 -9.04 -11.09
C GLU A 96 6.73 -10.39 -10.51
N ALA A 97 5.91 -11.05 -9.67
CA ALA A 97 6.20 -12.39 -9.16
C ALA A 97 6.18 -13.48 -10.26
N GLU A 98 5.55 -13.21 -11.39
CA GLU A 98 5.49 -14.06 -12.58
C GLU A 98 6.51 -13.66 -13.66
N ASP A 99 7.43 -12.73 -13.36
CA ASP A 99 8.39 -12.15 -14.31
C ASP A 99 7.71 -11.51 -15.55
N LYS A 100 6.49 -10.99 -15.39
CA LYS A 100 5.70 -10.35 -16.45
C LYS A 100 5.71 -8.83 -16.33
N GLN A 101 5.82 -8.17 -17.48
CA GLN A 101 5.64 -6.72 -17.59
C GLN A 101 4.19 -6.38 -17.87
N ILE A 102 3.70 -5.28 -17.28
CA ILE A 102 2.32 -4.82 -17.43
C ILE A 102 2.31 -3.49 -18.17
N SER A 103 1.52 -3.43 -19.25
CA SER A 103 1.27 -2.16 -19.95
C SER A 103 0.29 -1.28 -19.20
N VAL A 104 0.31 0.02 -19.45
CA VAL A 104 -0.68 0.96 -18.89
C VAL A 104 -2.12 0.50 -19.18
N SER A 105 -2.39 0.05 -20.41
CA SER A 105 -3.72 -0.45 -20.80
C SER A 105 -4.11 -1.70 -20.02
N SER A 106 -3.18 -2.64 -19.81
CA SER A 106 -3.43 -3.85 -19.01
C SER A 106 -3.71 -3.50 -17.55
N ALA A 107 -2.93 -2.60 -16.95
CA ALA A 107 -3.18 -2.13 -15.59
C ALA A 107 -4.55 -1.44 -15.46
N CYS A 108 -4.97 -0.68 -16.49
CA CYS A 108 -6.29 -0.06 -16.51
C CYS A 108 -7.42 -1.10 -16.53
N ILE A 109 -7.27 -2.19 -17.28
CA ILE A 109 -8.24 -3.29 -17.29
C ILE A 109 -8.33 -3.95 -15.91
N ALA A 110 -7.18 -4.26 -15.30
CA ALA A 110 -7.12 -4.90 -13.98
C ALA A 110 -7.78 -4.08 -12.86
N SER A 111 -7.89 -2.77 -13.03
CA SER A 111 -8.50 -1.87 -12.05
C SER A 111 -10.01 -2.06 -11.84
N GLY A 112 -10.69 -2.75 -12.77
CA GLY A 112 -12.15 -2.92 -12.74
C GLY A 112 -12.95 -1.64 -12.99
N ALA A 113 -12.30 -0.49 -13.24
CA ALA A 113 -12.94 0.79 -13.46
C ALA A 113 -13.01 1.17 -14.95
N PRO A 114 -13.92 2.09 -15.36
CA PRO A 114 -13.90 2.69 -16.68
C PRO A 114 -12.52 3.30 -17.01
N HIS A 115 -12.09 3.21 -18.27
CA HIS A 115 -10.71 3.51 -18.67
C HIS A 115 -10.20 4.90 -18.23
N THR A 116 -11.00 5.96 -18.34
CA THR A 116 -10.61 7.32 -17.90
C THR A 116 -10.46 7.42 -16.38
N THR A 117 -11.31 6.71 -15.63
CA THR A 117 -11.22 6.59 -14.17
C THR A 117 -9.96 5.81 -13.78
N ALA A 118 -9.68 4.69 -14.45
CA ALA A 118 -8.49 3.88 -14.23
C ALA A 118 -7.21 4.71 -14.47
N LEU A 119 -7.12 5.46 -15.57
CA LEU A 119 -5.99 6.34 -15.85
C LEU A 119 -5.79 7.40 -14.77
N ARG A 120 -6.86 7.97 -14.20
CA ARG A 120 -6.76 8.92 -13.08
C ARG A 120 -6.13 8.28 -11.85
N TYR A 121 -6.52 7.05 -11.51
CA TYR A 121 -5.92 6.31 -10.40
C TYR A 121 -4.47 5.90 -10.68
N LEU A 122 -4.16 5.49 -11.91
CA LEU A 122 -2.79 5.15 -12.31
C LEU A 122 -1.88 6.39 -12.21
N ASN A 123 -2.35 7.55 -12.68
CA ASN A 123 -1.65 8.83 -12.49
C ASN A 123 -1.45 9.14 -11.00
N LEU A 124 -2.51 9.05 -10.18
CA LEU A 124 -2.42 9.28 -8.75
C LEU A 124 -1.38 8.36 -8.09
N LEU A 125 -1.36 7.08 -8.43
CA LEU A 125 -0.39 6.12 -7.91
C LEU A 125 1.05 6.45 -8.36
N CYS A 126 1.25 6.92 -9.59
CA CYS A 126 2.54 7.44 -10.02
C CYS A 126 2.96 8.69 -9.22
N ASP A 127 2.05 9.66 -9.05
CA ASP A 127 2.31 10.91 -8.33
C ASP A 127 2.62 10.66 -6.84
N LYS A 128 2.06 9.60 -6.26
CA LYS A 128 2.34 9.15 -4.89
C LYS A 128 3.59 8.27 -4.76
N GLY A 129 4.32 8.02 -5.85
CA GLY A 129 5.52 7.19 -5.82
C GLY A 129 5.26 5.70 -5.65
N ALA A 130 4.01 5.25 -5.86
CA ALA A 130 3.67 3.83 -5.83
C ALA A 130 4.10 3.10 -7.10
N LEU A 131 3.94 3.78 -8.23
CA LEU A 131 4.19 3.23 -9.56
C LEU A 131 5.20 4.07 -10.33
N VAL A 132 5.97 3.42 -11.18
CA VAL A 132 6.81 4.10 -12.18
C VAL A 132 6.51 3.60 -13.58
N ARG A 133 6.52 4.53 -14.53
CA ARG A 133 6.36 4.24 -15.95
C ARG A 133 7.71 4.00 -16.60
N LEU A 134 7.76 2.99 -17.45
CA LEU A 134 8.92 2.61 -18.23
C LEU A 134 8.52 2.61 -19.70
N GLN A 135 9.36 3.16 -20.57
CA GLN A 135 9.20 2.92 -22.00
C GLN A 135 9.59 1.47 -22.29
N ASP A 136 8.80 0.79 -23.12
CA ASP A 136 9.16 -0.53 -23.62
C ASP A 136 10.37 -0.40 -24.55
N ALA A 137 11.43 -1.14 -24.22
CA ALA A 137 12.69 -1.13 -24.97
C ALA A 137 12.55 -1.75 -26.36
N ALA A 138 11.57 -2.63 -26.58
CA ALA A 138 11.31 -3.27 -27.86
C ALA A 138 10.33 -2.47 -28.74
N ASP A 139 9.40 -1.74 -28.12
CA ASP A 139 8.40 -0.92 -28.81
C ASP A 139 8.16 0.39 -28.04
N GLY A 140 8.86 1.46 -28.42
CA GLY A 140 8.77 2.78 -27.75
C GLY A 140 7.38 3.44 -27.78
N ARG A 141 6.38 2.83 -28.44
CA ARG A 141 4.98 3.25 -28.37
C ARG A 141 4.26 2.70 -27.14
N ARG A 142 4.76 1.62 -26.54
CA ARG A 142 4.18 0.99 -25.35
C ARG A 142 4.84 1.54 -24.10
N ILE A 143 4.01 1.87 -23.13
CA ILE A 143 4.44 2.28 -21.81
C ILE A 143 4.07 1.16 -20.85
N HIS A 144 5.08 0.62 -20.19
CA HIS A 144 4.92 -0.32 -19.10
C HIS A 144 4.88 0.41 -17.77
N VAL A 145 4.24 -0.21 -16.79
CA VAL A 145 4.16 0.29 -15.43
C VAL A 145 4.59 -0.83 -14.49
N ARG A 146 5.28 -0.45 -13.42
CA ARG A 146 5.74 -1.36 -12.36
C ARG A 146 5.62 -0.71 -11.00
N LEU A 147 5.68 -1.50 -9.94
CA LEU A 147 5.81 -0.99 -8.58
C LEU A 147 7.18 -0.31 -8.41
N THR A 148 7.23 0.72 -7.56
CA THR A 148 8.52 1.15 -7.01
C THR A 148 9.07 0.10 -6.05
N ALA A 149 10.38 0.08 -5.83
CA ALA A 149 11.00 -0.84 -4.87
C ALA A 149 10.40 -0.69 -3.46
N GLU A 150 10.09 0.55 -3.07
CA GLU A 150 9.42 0.84 -1.81
C GLU A 150 8.02 0.21 -1.74
N TYR A 151 7.17 0.46 -2.74
CA TYR A 151 5.82 -0.10 -2.74
C TYR A 151 5.79 -1.61 -2.93
N ARG A 152 6.74 -2.19 -3.66
CA ARG A 152 6.93 -3.64 -3.72
C ARG A 152 7.15 -4.21 -2.32
N THR A 153 8.02 -3.58 -1.53
CA THR A 153 8.29 -4.00 -0.14
C THR A 153 7.05 -3.91 0.73
N ARG A 154 6.30 -2.80 0.63
CA ARG A 154 5.02 -2.61 1.36
C ARG A 154 3.97 -3.66 0.97
N MET A 155 3.86 -3.99 -0.31
CA MET A 155 2.94 -5.02 -0.80
C MET A 155 3.33 -6.41 -0.29
N THR A 156 4.63 -6.76 -0.29
CA THR A 156 5.11 -8.00 0.32
C THR A 156 4.71 -8.07 1.79
N GLN A 157 4.93 -7.01 2.57
CA GLN A 157 4.56 -6.95 3.99
C GLN A 157 3.05 -7.14 4.20
N TYR A 158 2.22 -6.43 3.44
CA TYR A 158 0.77 -6.60 3.49
C TYR A 158 0.36 -8.05 3.18
N LEU A 159 0.88 -8.63 2.10
CA LEU A 159 0.51 -9.99 1.69
C LEU A 159 0.98 -11.04 2.70
N MET A 160 2.13 -10.83 3.35
CA MET A 160 2.57 -11.68 4.47
C MET A 160 1.61 -11.60 5.66
N LEU A 161 1.16 -10.40 6.04
CA LEU A 161 0.18 -10.23 7.12
C LEU A 161 -1.15 -10.93 6.79
N VAL A 162 -1.63 -10.81 5.56
CA VAL A 162 -2.85 -11.49 5.09
C VAL A 162 -2.66 -13.01 5.00
N ALA A 163 -1.46 -13.49 4.70
CA ALA A 163 -1.16 -14.91 4.70
C ALA A 163 -1.17 -15.48 6.13
N ALA A 164 -0.63 -14.73 7.09
CA ALA A 164 -0.58 -15.12 8.50
C ALA A 164 -1.95 -15.04 9.20
N SER A 165 -2.85 -14.14 8.77
CA SER A 165 -4.17 -13.97 9.38
C SER A 165 -5.19 -15.06 9.03
N ARG A 166 -4.78 -16.15 8.36
CA ARG A 166 -5.63 -17.31 8.08
C ARG A 166 -5.44 -18.36 9.18
N GLU A 167 -5.98 -18.09 10.35
CA GLU A 167 -6.21 -19.08 11.43
C GLU A 167 -7.71 -19.17 11.73
#